data_AF-A0A8K0KE13-F1
#
_entry.id   AF-A0A8K0KE13-F1
#
_cell.length_a   1.000
_cell.length_b   1.000
_cell.length_c   1.000
_cell.angle_alpha   90.00
_cell.angle_beta   90.00
_cell.angle_gamma   90.00
#
_symmetry.space_group_name_H-M   'P 1'
#
loop_
_entity.id
_entity.type
_entity.pdbx_description
1 polymer ?
#
loop_
_entity_poly.entity_id
_entity_poly.type
_entity_poly.pdbx_seq_one_letter_code
_entity_poly.pdbx_strand_id
1 'polypeptide(L)'
;MNHTKKGKRVYLEQIIKKTIDVYVGGESELYHTLNLSSILGKMHEAPASATYKIQQDSIIENVENLEHHSVEEEDFVDMEGNDCDNEYTDSEDSDSQSSSSDGNFSENELEVGLNDKLKQLPSWFLERYKRCELPPSFMDIMVRRVYLCSPQIEDASQPQSHQISFPILQAILRLLTPENDEPLLCWTRVGSKAGILSLDPLPKQDTWPLMENLLQTPRNKLVDVIMQALQLCSDDKNENKERKWGFNSLPSDWRILALSLAYWMRYSPEKKVNERHLIAACFTAVVLRVIDERAGPPGKSYSNIRKEKKRQYTDLKKQQRNKEVEDLIKSEKQHSQPVTHDDFNTIQSKYEEVEDVSEVKEKSVKPSVKQLLSSISLGDCIAVSNSEGLISQMRQIDAGPKRRLALRPSSFSGSTVHAFAELQSVLLHVTHLNLLLGEPIAPSPLHSSFSGTLAYNAHYRTHNRSTASRKQLWRNLLGIPAPSLEGLLEEFYLCVLRLAWGKVEDKMIKKKKRVKKKVRNKMADASAPRESYTEDSENQKIYYDPGNKYSILNQIG
;
A
#
# COMPACT_ATOMS: atom_id res chain seq x y z
N MET A 1 -17.39 -34.74 24.21
CA MET A 1 -16.73 -33.75 23.30
C MET A 1 -17.47 -33.46 21.98
N ASN A 2 -18.45 -34.27 21.53
CA ASN A 2 -19.18 -34.01 20.28
C ASN A 2 -20.42 -33.08 20.43
N HIS A 3 -20.99 -32.94 21.63
CA HIS A 3 -22.18 -32.08 21.83
C HIS A 3 -21.88 -30.57 21.76
N THR A 4 -20.68 -30.15 22.16
CA THR A 4 -20.25 -28.74 22.13
C THR A 4 -20.04 -28.17 20.73
N LYS A 5 -19.85 -29.04 19.72
CA LYS A 5 -19.73 -28.61 18.31
C LYS A 5 -21.09 -28.39 17.65
N LYS A 6 -22.15 -29.07 18.12
CA LYS A 6 -23.50 -28.97 17.55
C LYS A 6 -24.15 -27.62 17.92
N GLY A 7 -24.01 -27.18 19.17
CA GLY A 7 -24.53 -25.88 19.62
C GLY A 7 -23.91 -24.68 18.89
N LYS A 8 -22.58 -24.71 18.69
CA LYS A 8 -21.87 -23.64 17.95
C LYS A 8 -22.32 -23.53 16.48
N ARG A 9 -22.67 -24.65 15.85
CA ARG A 9 -23.11 -24.67 14.46
C ARG A 9 -24.53 -24.09 14.31
N VAL A 10 -25.43 -24.43 15.22
CA VAL A 10 -26.80 -23.89 15.26
C VAL A 10 -26.78 -22.38 15.51
N TYR A 11 -25.94 -21.91 16.44
CA TYR A 11 -25.77 -20.47 16.70
C TYR A 11 -25.23 -19.70 15.49
N LEU A 12 -24.25 -20.26 14.77
CA LEU A 12 -23.73 -19.65 13.54
C LEU A 12 -24.77 -19.62 12.42
N GLU A 13 -25.57 -20.68 12.25
CA GLU A 13 -26.66 -20.71 11.28
C GLU A 13 -27.74 -19.66 11.58
N GLN A 14 -28.05 -19.43 12.86
CA GLN A 14 -28.98 -18.38 13.29
C GLN A 14 -28.45 -16.97 13.00
N ILE A 15 -27.16 -16.71 13.26
CA ILE A 15 -26.55 -15.41 12.92
C ILE A 15 -26.58 -15.18 11.41
N ILE A 16 -26.19 -16.17 10.61
CA ILE A 16 -26.16 -16.05 9.15
C ILE A 16 -27.57 -15.79 8.60
N LYS A 17 -28.59 -16.51 9.08
CA LYS A 17 -29.99 -16.26 8.71
C LYS A 17 -30.42 -14.84 9.07
N LYS A 18 -30.18 -14.41 10.30
CA LYS A 18 -30.54 -13.05 10.75
C LYS A 18 -29.85 -11.97 9.92
N THR A 19 -28.58 -12.17 9.54
CA THR A 19 -27.86 -11.24 8.66
C THR A 19 -28.43 -11.22 7.23
N ILE A 20 -28.82 -12.38 6.69
CA ILE A 20 -29.46 -12.48 5.37
C ILE A 20 -30.84 -11.84 5.39
N ASP A 21 -31.65 -12.10 6.42
CA ASP A 21 -33.01 -11.57 6.55
C ASP A 21 -32.99 -10.03 6.69
N VAL A 22 -32.00 -9.45 7.38
CA VAL A 22 -31.76 -8.00 7.40
C VAL A 22 -31.37 -7.47 6.02
N TYR A 23 -30.60 -8.22 5.23
CA TYR A 23 -30.21 -7.82 3.88
C TYR A 23 -31.33 -7.95 2.84
N VAL A 24 -32.23 -8.92 3.01
CA VAL A 24 -33.31 -9.26 2.07
C VAL A 24 -34.61 -8.52 2.43
N GLY A 25 -34.84 -8.22 3.71
CA GLY A 25 -36.13 -7.81 4.24
C GLY A 25 -36.41 -6.30 4.37
N GLY A 26 -35.44 -5.41 4.19
CA GLY A 26 -35.77 -3.98 4.23
C GLY A 26 -34.58 -3.04 4.41
N GLU A 27 -34.69 -1.91 3.70
CA GLU A 27 -33.98 -0.64 3.86
C GLU A 27 -32.83 -0.64 4.87
N SER A 28 -31.63 -0.92 4.37
CA SER A 28 -30.42 -0.67 5.16
C SER A 28 -30.43 0.80 5.63
N GLU A 29 -30.26 1.06 6.93
CA GLU A 29 -30.06 2.43 7.45
C GLU A 29 -28.93 3.17 6.72
N LEU A 30 -27.99 2.45 6.09
CA LEU A 30 -26.99 3.04 5.18
C LEU A 30 -27.61 3.78 4.00
N TYR A 31 -28.72 3.30 3.44
CA TYR A 31 -29.43 3.98 2.33
C TYR A 31 -29.98 5.34 2.76
N HIS A 32 -30.57 5.42 3.95
CA HIS A 32 -31.06 6.68 4.54
C HIS A 32 -29.91 7.58 5.00
N THR A 33 -28.87 7.01 5.62
CA THR A 33 -27.69 7.75 6.11
C THR A 33 -26.89 8.37 4.97
N LEU A 34 -26.84 7.71 3.81
CA LEU A 34 -26.16 8.22 2.61
C LEU A 34 -27.05 9.11 1.74
N ASN A 35 -28.34 9.28 2.08
CA ASN A 35 -29.32 10.10 1.36
C ASN A 35 -29.28 9.90 -0.18
N LEU A 36 -29.11 8.64 -0.60
CA LEU A 36 -28.85 8.30 -2.02
C LEU A 36 -30.07 8.60 -2.90
N SER A 37 -31.29 8.57 -2.34
CA SER A 37 -32.53 8.91 -3.04
C SER A 37 -32.59 10.40 -3.43
N SER A 38 -32.23 11.32 -2.53
CA SER A 38 -32.17 12.76 -2.85
C SER A 38 -31.06 13.09 -3.85
N ILE A 39 -29.95 12.34 -3.81
CA ILE A 39 -28.80 12.53 -4.70
C ILE A 39 -29.12 12.01 -6.11
N LEU A 40 -29.69 10.81 -6.22
CA LEU A 40 -30.07 10.21 -7.51
C LEU A 40 -31.20 10.99 -8.20
N GLY A 41 -32.15 11.55 -7.44
CA GLY A 41 -33.18 12.44 -7.98
C GLY A 41 -32.60 13.72 -8.60
N LYS A 42 -31.59 14.32 -7.96
CA LYS A 42 -30.90 15.52 -8.47
C LYS A 42 -30.02 15.29 -9.69
N MET A 43 -29.62 14.04 -9.97
CA MET A 43 -28.82 13.70 -11.15
C MET A 43 -29.60 13.79 -12.46
N HIS A 44 -30.93 13.66 -12.43
CA HIS A 44 -31.77 13.73 -13.63
C HIS A 44 -32.21 15.16 -14.00
N GLU A 45 -32.06 16.14 -13.10
CA GLU A 45 -32.49 17.53 -13.32
C GLU A 45 -31.35 18.50 -13.69
N ALA A 46 -30.09 18.05 -13.74
CA ALA A 46 -28.97 18.92 -14.09
C ALA A 46 -28.90 19.17 -15.63
N PRO A 47 -29.00 20.41 -16.12
CA PRO A 47 -28.86 20.69 -17.55
C PRO A 47 -27.42 20.48 -18.01
N ALA A 48 -27.26 19.83 -19.17
CA ALA A 48 -26.00 19.61 -19.85
C ALA A 48 -25.44 20.92 -20.43
N SER A 49 -24.95 21.83 -19.57
CA SER A 49 -24.12 23.00 -19.93
C SER A 49 -23.96 23.92 -18.71
N ALA A 50 -23.12 23.55 -17.75
CA ALA A 50 -22.63 24.51 -16.77
C ALA A 50 -21.16 24.23 -16.45
N THR A 51 -20.27 24.84 -17.24
CA THR A 51 -18.85 24.90 -16.93
C THR A 51 -18.68 25.81 -15.71
N TYR A 52 -18.55 25.23 -14.52
CA TYR A 52 -18.27 26.00 -13.31
C TYR A 52 -16.84 26.56 -13.35
N LYS A 53 -16.71 27.84 -13.69
CA LYS A 53 -15.60 28.66 -13.22
C LYS A 53 -15.86 28.96 -11.75
N ILE A 54 -14.89 28.60 -10.90
CA ILE A 54 -14.92 28.88 -9.47
C ILE A 54 -14.91 30.41 -9.28
N GLN A 55 -16.03 30.95 -8.80
CA GLN A 55 -16.10 32.24 -8.11
C GLN A 55 -16.70 31.93 -6.73
N GLN A 56 -15.87 32.11 -5.71
CA GLN A 56 -16.28 32.10 -4.31
C GLN A 56 -17.06 33.39 -4.01
N ASP A 57 -18.06 33.26 -3.14
CA ASP A 57 -18.82 34.28 -2.42
C ASP A 57 -20.32 34.27 -2.74
N SER A 58 -21.12 34.34 -1.66
CA SER A 58 -22.60 34.42 -1.58
C SER A 58 -23.44 33.13 -1.46
N ILE A 59 -23.15 32.25 -0.49
CA ILE A 59 -24.21 31.45 0.17
C ILE A 59 -23.85 31.26 1.65
N ILE A 60 -23.97 32.33 2.45
CA ILE A 60 -24.07 32.25 3.92
C ILE A 60 -25.10 33.29 4.33
N GLU A 61 -26.37 32.91 4.30
CA GLU A 61 -27.44 33.51 5.08
C GLU A 61 -28.55 32.46 5.12
N ASN A 62 -29.10 32.18 6.30
CA ASN A 62 -30.14 31.19 6.62
C ASN A 62 -29.69 29.83 7.19
N VAL A 63 -28.94 29.82 8.30
CA VAL A 63 -29.20 28.87 9.42
C VAL A 63 -28.74 29.51 10.74
N GLU A 64 -29.43 30.54 11.21
CA GLU A 64 -29.42 30.95 12.62
C GLU A 64 -30.85 30.83 13.12
N ASN A 65 -31.12 29.78 13.90
CA ASN A 65 -32.19 29.70 14.90
C ASN A 65 -32.25 28.28 15.45
N LEU A 66 -31.64 28.07 16.62
CA LEU A 66 -32.10 27.20 17.72
C LEU A 66 -30.98 27.08 18.76
N GLU A 67 -30.98 28.00 19.73
CA GLU A 67 -30.20 27.90 20.95
C GLU A 67 -30.98 27.15 22.06
N HIS A 68 -30.18 26.62 22.99
CA HIS A 68 -30.47 26.27 24.38
C HIS A 68 -31.21 24.96 24.69
N HIS A 69 -30.43 23.96 25.15
CA HIS A 69 -30.61 23.38 26.49
C HIS A 69 -29.28 22.83 27.03
N SER A 70 -28.86 23.38 28.18
CA SER A 70 -27.74 22.94 29.00
C SER A 70 -28.21 21.90 30.02
N VAL A 71 -27.49 20.79 30.17
CA VAL A 71 -27.56 19.94 31.36
C VAL A 71 -26.14 19.50 31.74
N GLU A 72 -25.95 19.45 33.05
CA GLU A 72 -24.73 19.44 33.84
C GLU A 72 -23.94 18.12 33.77
N GLU A 73 -22.65 18.25 34.04
CA GLU A 73 -21.68 17.17 34.24
C GLU A 73 -21.96 16.45 35.57
N GLU A 74 -22.03 15.12 35.56
CA GLU A 74 -21.77 14.32 36.76
C GLU A 74 -20.76 13.20 36.45
N ASP A 75 -19.79 13.10 37.36
CA ASP A 75 -18.70 12.13 37.41
C ASP A 75 -19.23 10.69 37.53
N PHE A 76 -18.65 9.76 36.75
CA PHE A 76 -18.90 8.32 36.94
C PHE A 76 -17.63 7.54 37.23
N VAL A 77 -17.66 6.87 38.38
CA VAL A 77 -16.63 6.02 38.98
C VAL A 77 -16.79 4.59 38.44
N ASP A 78 -15.66 3.93 38.16
CA ASP A 78 -15.57 2.52 37.78
C ASP A 78 -16.23 1.59 38.81
N MET A 79 -17.11 0.68 38.35
CA MET A 79 -17.37 -0.55 39.09
C MET A 79 -17.65 -1.74 38.16
N GLU A 80 -16.87 -2.79 38.37
CA GLU A 80 -16.94 -4.09 37.69
C GLU A 80 -18.19 -4.88 38.10
N GLY A 81 -18.76 -5.58 37.10
CA GLY A 81 -19.41 -6.89 37.23
C GLY A 81 -20.80 -6.95 37.87
N ASN A 82 -21.81 -7.41 37.12
CA ASN A 82 -22.45 -8.72 37.36
C ASN A 82 -23.49 -9.03 36.26
N ASP A 83 -23.65 -10.33 35.98
CA ASP A 83 -24.72 -10.92 35.19
C ASP A 83 -26.11 -10.62 35.78
N CYS A 84 -27.09 -10.33 34.93
CA CYS A 84 -28.46 -10.81 35.10
C CYS A 84 -29.30 -10.60 33.84
N ASP A 85 -29.93 -11.70 33.43
CA ASP A 85 -31.05 -11.79 32.49
C ASP A 85 -32.16 -10.79 32.79
N ASN A 86 -32.80 -10.24 31.76
CA ASN A 86 -34.20 -9.85 31.86
C ASN A 86 -34.90 -9.83 30.49
N GLU A 87 -35.98 -10.61 30.44
CA GLU A 87 -37.05 -10.59 29.44
C GLU A 87 -37.83 -9.27 29.51
N TYR A 88 -38.20 -8.70 28.36
CA TYR A 88 -39.32 -7.76 28.20
C TYR A 88 -39.86 -7.97 26.77
N THR A 89 -40.92 -8.76 26.59
CA THR A 89 -42.35 -8.37 26.53
C THR A 89 -42.72 -7.49 25.35
N ASP A 90 -43.50 -8.12 24.47
CA ASP A 90 -44.41 -7.58 23.48
C ASP A 90 -45.25 -6.41 23.99
N SER A 91 -45.36 -5.38 23.16
CA SER A 91 -46.50 -4.48 23.17
C SER A 91 -46.75 -4.00 21.74
N GLU A 92 -47.80 -4.55 21.15
CA GLU A 92 -48.53 -4.01 20.01
C GLU A 92 -49.04 -2.60 20.37
N ASP A 93 -48.94 -1.65 19.45
CA ASP A 93 -50.00 -0.65 19.29
C ASP A 93 -50.00 0.05 17.93
N SER A 94 -51.21 0.47 17.57
CA SER A 94 -51.77 0.77 16.27
C SER A 94 -51.36 2.08 15.57
N ASP A 95 -51.46 2.00 14.25
CA ASP A 95 -52.01 2.97 13.29
C ASP A 95 -51.81 4.47 13.50
N SER A 96 -51.05 5.07 12.56
CA SER A 96 -51.42 6.38 12.02
C SER A 96 -51.02 6.48 10.54
N GLN A 97 -52.04 6.59 9.69
CA GLN A 97 -51.95 6.83 8.25
C GLN A 97 -51.34 8.20 7.97
N SER A 98 -50.32 8.25 7.10
CA SER A 98 -49.96 9.47 6.36
C SER A 98 -49.76 9.14 4.90
N SER A 99 -50.68 9.62 4.08
CA SER A 99 -50.65 9.59 2.62
C SER A 99 -49.62 10.59 2.09
N SER A 100 -48.62 10.11 1.34
CA SER A 100 -47.81 10.97 0.47
C SER A 100 -47.39 10.23 -0.80
N SER A 101 -48.22 10.37 -1.84
CA SER A 101 -47.86 10.47 -3.26
C SER A 101 -46.60 9.73 -3.73
N ASP A 102 -46.72 8.42 -3.94
CA ASP A 102 -45.75 7.62 -4.69
C ASP A 102 -45.72 8.04 -6.17
N GLY A 103 -44.64 8.74 -6.55
CA GLY A 103 -44.21 8.83 -7.93
C GLY A 103 -43.76 7.45 -8.39
N ASN A 104 -44.64 6.77 -9.12
CA ASN A 104 -44.43 5.43 -9.67
C ASN A 104 -43.30 5.46 -10.73
N PHE A 105 -42.04 5.49 -10.29
CA PHE A 105 -40.89 5.22 -11.14
C PHE A 105 -40.88 3.71 -11.41
N SER A 106 -41.29 3.32 -12.62
CA SER A 106 -41.32 1.90 -12.98
C SER A 106 -39.91 1.33 -12.99
N GLU A 107 -39.58 0.50 -11.99
CA GLU A 107 -38.34 -0.29 -11.92
C GLU A 107 -38.06 -1.06 -13.23
N ASN A 108 -39.14 -1.40 -13.95
CA ASN A 108 -39.10 -2.09 -15.24
C ASN A 108 -38.33 -1.33 -16.35
N GLU A 109 -38.28 0.01 -16.37
CA GLU A 109 -37.53 0.73 -17.42
C GLU A 109 -36.01 0.70 -17.20
N LEU A 110 -35.56 0.70 -15.94
CA LEU A 110 -34.14 0.61 -15.58
C LEU A 110 -33.57 -0.78 -15.89
N GLU A 111 -34.35 -1.85 -15.66
CA GLU A 111 -33.91 -3.22 -15.95
C GLU A 111 -33.78 -3.50 -17.46
N VAL A 112 -34.66 -2.93 -18.29
CA VAL A 112 -34.63 -3.13 -19.75
C VAL A 112 -33.38 -2.48 -20.36
N GLY A 113 -33.04 -1.25 -19.97
CA GLY A 113 -31.86 -0.54 -20.49
C GLY A 113 -30.52 -1.15 -20.08
N LEU A 114 -30.45 -1.71 -18.87
CA LEU A 114 -29.24 -2.41 -18.37
C LEU A 114 -28.97 -3.67 -19.17
N ASN A 115 -30.01 -4.47 -19.47
CA ASN A 115 -29.87 -5.71 -20.21
C ASN A 115 -29.36 -5.50 -21.64
N ASP A 116 -29.73 -4.40 -22.29
CA ASP A 116 -29.26 -4.11 -23.65
C ASP A 116 -27.82 -3.61 -23.67
N LYS A 117 -27.39 -2.81 -22.69
CA LYS A 117 -25.96 -2.45 -22.54
C LYS A 117 -25.10 -3.67 -22.23
N LEU A 118 -25.60 -4.60 -21.40
CA LEU A 118 -24.89 -5.84 -21.07
C LEU A 118 -24.68 -6.74 -22.30
N LYS A 119 -25.65 -6.80 -23.22
CA LYS A 119 -25.53 -7.58 -24.47
C LYS A 119 -24.46 -7.04 -25.42
N GLN A 120 -24.10 -5.77 -25.31
CA GLN A 120 -23.05 -5.15 -26.13
C GLN A 120 -21.65 -5.45 -25.61
N LEU A 121 -21.51 -5.97 -24.38
CA LEU A 121 -20.20 -6.22 -23.79
C LEU A 121 -19.53 -7.46 -24.40
N PRO A 122 -18.20 -7.43 -24.62
CA PRO A 122 -17.48 -8.61 -25.07
C PRO A 122 -17.67 -9.81 -24.14
N SER A 123 -17.91 -11.00 -24.71
CA SER A 123 -18.16 -12.23 -23.95
C SER A 123 -17.01 -12.57 -22.99
N TRP A 124 -15.77 -12.33 -23.41
CA TRP A 124 -14.59 -12.55 -22.58
C TRP A 124 -14.62 -11.70 -21.30
N PHE A 125 -15.11 -10.45 -21.41
CA PHE A 125 -15.17 -9.53 -20.28
C PHE A 125 -16.23 -10.00 -19.28
N LEU A 126 -17.44 -10.29 -19.79
CA LEU A 126 -18.54 -10.81 -18.97
C LEU A 126 -18.15 -12.12 -18.26
N GLU A 127 -17.44 -13.01 -18.95
CA GLU A 127 -16.99 -14.27 -18.38
C GLU A 127 -15.98 -14.05 -17.25
N ARG A 128 -14.96 -13.21 -17.45
CA ARG A 128 -13.97 -12.89 -16.41
C ARG A 128 -14.56 -12.12 -15.24
N TYR A 129 -15.50 -11.21 -15.51
CA TYR A 129 -16.23 -10.48 -14.48
C TYR A 129 -17.06 -11.42 -13.60
N LYS A 130 -17.80 -12.37 -14.21
CA LYS A 130 -18.57 -13.40 -13.49
C LYS A 130 -17.71 -14.30 -12.61
N ARG A 131 -16.44 -14.50 -12.98
CA ARG A 131 -15.45 -15.25 -12.17
C ARG A 131 -14.77 -14.39 -11.09
N CYS A 132 -15.14 -13.12 -10.96
CA CYS A 132 -14.51 -12.15 -10.06
C CYS A 132 -13.01 -11.93 -10.35
N GLU A 133 -12.58 -12.09 -11.61
CA GLU A 133 -11.21 -11.83 -12.03
C GLU A 133 -10.98 -10.35 -12.40
N LEU A 134 -12.06 -9.57 -12.54
CA LEU A 134 -12.04 -8.15 -12.86
C LEU A 134 -12.62 -7.33 -11.69
N PRO A 135 -12.12 -6.10 -11.46
CA PRO A 135 -12.65 -5.22 -10.42
C PRO A 135 -14.15 -4.91 -10.64
N PRO A 136 -14.99 -4.95 -9.58
CA PRO A 136 -16.39 -4.55 -9.66
C PRO A 136 -16.59 -3.17 -10.28
N SER A 137 -15.68 -2.24 -9.98
CA SER A 137 -15.68 -0.86 -10.45
C SER A 137 -15.67 -0.73 -11.98
N PHE A 138 -15.23 -1.75 -12.73
CA PHE A 138 -15.29 -1.69 -14.19
C PHE A 138 -16.72 -1.67 -14.71
N MET A 139 -17.63 -2.42 -14.06
CA MET A 139 -19.04 -2.37 -14.42
C MET A 139 -19.68 -1.04 -14.06
N ASP A 140 -19.34 -0.46 -12.90
CA ASP A 140 -19.81 0.87 -12.52
C ASP A 140 -19.34 1.95 -13.52
N ILE A 141 -18.08 1.87 -13.96
CA ILE A 141 -17.54 2.78 -14.98
C ILE A 141 -18.32 2.66 -16.29
N MET A 142 -18.56 1.43 -16.78
CA MET A 142 -19.19 1.19 -18.08
C MET A 142 -20.69 1.50 -18.10
N VAL A 143 -21.40 1.12 -17.05
CA VAL A 143 -22.87 1.23 -17.02
C VAL A 143 -23.32 2.58 -16.49
N ARG A 144 -22.68 3.04 -15.40
CA ARG A 144 -23.13 4.19 -14.60
C ARG A 144 -22.27 5.43 -14.75
N ARG A 145 -21.10 5.35 -15.39
CA ARG A 145 -20.12 6.45 -15.43
C ARG A 145 -19.73 6.93 -14.04
N VAL A 146 -19.64 6.02 -13.09
CA VAL A 146 -19.29 6.33 -11.70
C VAL A 146 -18.07 5.53 -11.28
N TYR A 147 -17.18 6.17 -10.53
CA TYR A 147 -16.08 5.52 -9.83
C TYR A 147 -16.02 5.96 -8.37
N LEU A 148 -15.90 5.02 -7.45
CA LEU A 148 -15.85 5.27 -6.01
C LEU A 148 -14.38 5.13 -5.56
N CYS A 149 -13.72 6.24 -5.26
CA CYS A 149 -12.37 6.20 -4.70
C CYS A 149 -12.44 5.59 -3.29
N SER A 150 -11.53 4.65 -3.02
CA SER A 150 -11.50 3.98 -1.73
C SER A 150 -11.07 4.99 -0.65
N PRO A 151 -11.77 5.09 0.50
CA PRO A 151 -11.30 5.92 1.60
C PRO A 151 -9.89 5.53 2.04
N GLN A 152 -9.00 6.50 2.16
CA GLN A 152 -7.61 6.30 2.58
C GLN A 152 -7.26 7.25 3.73
N ILE A 153 -6.38 6.81 4.63
CA ILE A 153 -5.79 7.70 5.63
C ILE A 153 -4.77 8.57 4.90
N GLU A 154 -5.01 9.86 4.86
CA GLU A 154 -4.20 10.83 4.14
C GLU A 154 -4.27 12.21 4.80
N ASP A 155 -3.39 13.13 4.39
CA ASP A 155 -3.41 14.52 4.83
C ASP A 155 -4.53 15.30 4.13
N ALA A 156 -5.56 15.71 4.89
CA ALA A 156 -6.70 16.43 4.35
C ALA A 156 -6.37 17.86 3.88
N SER A 157 -5.25 18.44 4.34
CA SER A 157 -4.77 19.74 3.87
C SER A 157 -4.20 19.69 2.44
N GLN A 158 -3.94 18.49 1.93
CA GLN A 158 -3.39 18.26 0.60
C GLN A 158 -4.49 17.85 -0.40
N PRO A 159 -4.26 18.01 -1.71
CA PRO A 159 -5.14 17.43 -2.71
C PRO A 159 -5.30 15.92 -2.49
N GLN A 160 -6.46 15.36 -2.83
CA GLN A 160 -6.75 13.94 -2.60
C GLN A 160 -5.76 12.98 -3.30
N SER A 161 -5.30 11.97 -2.57
CA SER A 161 -4.24 11.04 -2.97
C SER A 161 -4.55 10.23 -4.22
N HIS A 162 -5.82 10.09 -4.63
CA HIS A 162 -6.16 9.42 -5.88
C HIS A 162 -5.90 10.30 -7.11
N GLN A 163 -5.69 11.61 -6.94
CA GLN A 163 -5.45 12.54 -8.04
C GLN A 163 -4.25 12.12 -8.88
N ILE A 164 -3.19 11.58 -8.27
CA ILE A 164 -2.02 11.08 -9.00
C ILE A 164 -2.38 9.94 -9.97
N SER A 165 -3.38 9.13 -9.63
CA SER A 165 -3.80 7.96 -10.42
C SER A 165 -4.90 8.27 -11.43
N PHE A 166 -5.45 9.48 -11.44
CA PHE A 166 -6.51 9.87 -12.37
C PHE A 166 -6.13 9.68 -13.85
N PRO A 167 -4.90 10.01 -14.31
CA PRO A 167 -4.51 9.70 -15.69
C PRO A 167 -4.58 8.20 -16.02
N ILE A 168 -4.30 7.33 -15.04
CA ILE A 168 -4.41 5.87 -15.19
C ILE A 168 -5.89 5.45 -15.25
N LEU A 169 -6.73 6.07 -14.43
CA LEU A 169 -8.19 5.83 -14.44
C LEU A 169 -8.83 6.33 -15.74
N GLN A 170 -8.39 7.46 -16.29
CA GLN A 170 -8.83 7.97 -17.60
C GLN A 170 -8.39 7.04 -18.74
N ALA A 171 -7.22 6.41 -18.64
CA ALA A 171 -6.81 5.36 -19.56
C ALA A 171 -7.72 4.12 -19.48
N ILE A 172 -8.05 3.68 -18.27
CA ILE A 172 -9.00 2.58 -18.04
C ILE A 172 -10.37 2.93 -18.64
N LEU A 173 -10.88 4.14 -18.37
CA LEU A 173 -12.15 4.65 -18.91
C LEU A 173 -12.15 4.61 -20.45
N ARG A 174 -11.10 5.13 -21.09
CA ARG A 174 -10.99 5.11 -22.56
C ARG A 174 -10.96 3.69 -23.12
N LEU A 175 -10.30 2.74 -22.46
CA LEU A 175 -10.26 1.33 -22.88
C LEU A 175 -11.60 0.63 -22.71
N LEU A 176 -12.32 0.93 -21.63
CA LEU A 176 -13.64 0.33 -21.34
C LEU A 176 -14.73 0.88 -22.26
N THR A 177 -14.64 2.16 -22.66
CA THR A 177 -15.68 2.83 -23.43
C THR A 177 -15.08 3.68 -24.56
N PRO A 178 -14.55 3.06 -25.63
CA PRO A 178 -13.77 3.75 -26.66
C PRO A 178 -14.57 4.81 -27.43
N GLU A 179 -15.86 4.57 -27.66
CA GLU A 179 -16.74 5.44 -28.46
C GLU A 179 -17.53 6.48 -27.67
N ASN A 180 -17.35 6.53 -26.35
CA ASN A 180 -18.08 7.45 -25.49
C ASN A 180 -17.11 8.42 -24.83
N ASP A 181 -17.36 9.72 -25.06
CA ASP A 181 -16.55 10.82 -24.56
C ASP A 181 -17.17 11.50 -23.31
N GLU A 182 -18.22 10.90 -22.73
CA GLU A 182 -18.81 11.36 -21.47
C GLU A 182 -17.80 11.21 -20.31
N PRO A 183 -17.79 12.17 -19.39
CA PRO A 183 -16.90 12.12 -18.24
C PRO A 183 -17.29 11.01 -17.26
N LEU A 184 -16.29 10.56 -16.51
CA LEU A 184 -16.45 9.68 -15.35
C LEU A 184 -16.63 10.51 -14.08
N LEU A 185 -17.73 10.29 -13.37
CA LEU A 185 -18.01 10.90 -12.08
C LEU A 185 -17.30 10.12 -10.96
N CYS A 186 -16.25 10.71 -10.42
CA CYS A 186 -15.44 10.13 -9.37
C CYS A 186 -15.87 10.67 -8.00
N TRP A 187 -16.44 9.79 -7.17
CA TRP A 187 -16.70 10.08 -5.77
C TRP A 187 -15.40 9.99 -4.99
N THR A 188 -14.98 11.12 -4.43
CA THR A 188 -13.71 11.23 -3.71
C THR A 188 -13.76 12.37 -2.68
N ARG A 189 -12.63 12.65 -2.04
CA ARG A 189 -12.47 13.80 -1.17
C ARG A 189 -12.25 15.08 -2.00
N VAL A 190 -13.03 16.12 -1.74
CA VAL A 190 -12.85 17.48 -2.26
C VAL A 190 -12.67 18.41 -1.06
N GLY A 191 -11.45 18.91 -0.86
CA GLY A 191 -11.08 19.59 0.38
C GLY A 191 -11.13 18.62 1.57
N SER A 192 -11.91 18.94 2.61
CA SER A 192 -12.11 18.08 3.79
C SER A 192 -13.38 17.22 3.74
N LYS A 193 -14.16 17.31 2.66
CA LYS A 193 -15.49 16.66 2.54
C LYS A 193 -15.52 15.64 1.41
N ALA A 194 -16.48 14.73 1.45
CA ALA A 194 -16.82 13.93 0.28
C ALA A 194 -17.43 14.82 -0.81
N GLY A 195 -17.08 14.53 -2.06
CA GLY A 195 -17.56 15.27 -3.23
C GLY A 195 -17.36 14.45 -4.51
N ILE A 196 -17.71 15.06 -5.63
CA ILE A 196 -17.64 14.45 -6.96
C ILE A 196 -16.68 15.26 -7.82
N LEU A 197 -15.75 14.56 -8.49
CA LEU A 197 -14.89 15.12 -9.52
C LEU A 197 -15.24 14.51 -10.87
N SER A 198 -15.32 15.34 -11.90
CA SER A 198 -15.54 14.89 -13.28
C SER A 198 -14.18 14.62 -13.96
N LEU A 199 -14.00 13.42 -14.51
CA LEU A 199 -12.81 13.05 -15.26
C LEU A 199 -13.15 12.77 -16.72
N ASP A 200 -12.63 13.59 -17.62
CA ASP A 200 -12.79 13.36 -19.06
C ASP A 200 -11.97 12.15 -19.50
N PRO A 201 -12.46 11.33 -20.45
CA PRO A 201 -11.66 10.27 -21.04
C PRO A 201 -10.40 10.83 -21.73
N LEU A 202 -9.29 10.09 -21.71
CA LEU A 202 -8.12 10.45 -22.53
C LEU A 202 -8.50 10.56 -24.01
N PRO A 203 -7.87 11.40 -24.84
CA PRO A 203 -8.15 11.41 -26.28
C PRO A 203 -7.98 10.03 -26.91
N LYS A 204 -8.78 9.72 -27.95
CA LYS A 204 -8.67 8.46 -28.70
C LYS A 204 -7.22 8.25 -29.14
N GLN A 205 -6.69 7.06 -28.85
CA GLN A 205 -5.34 6.66 -29.21
C GLN A 205 -5.42 5.62 -30.33
N ASP A 206 -5.01 5.98 -31.54
CA ASP A 206 -5.08 5.08 -32.71
C ASP A 206 -4.29 3.77 -32.53
N THR A 207 -3.31 3.77 -31.61
CA THR A 207 -2.47 2.61 -31.32
C THR A 207 -3.07 1.67 -30.28
N TRP A 208 -4.13 2.09 -29.58
CA TRP A 208 -4.74 1.28 -28.52
C TRP A 208 -5.76 0.32 -29.11
N PRO A 209 -5.70 -0.97 -28.75
CA PRO A 209 -6.67 -1.95 -29.19
C PRO A 209 -8.07 -1.64 -28.63
N LEU A 210 -9.10 -1.91 -29.44
CA LEU A 210 -10.49 -1.91 -28.99
C LEU A 210 -10.75 -3.01 -27.96
N MET A 211 -11.78 -2.83 -27.13
CA MET A 211 -12.12 -3.73 -26.03
C MET A 211 -12.35 -5.18 -26.52
N GLU A 212 -12.98 -5.34 -27.68
CA GLU A 212 -13.29 -6.62 -28.33
C GLU A 212 -12.01 -7.39 -28.72
N ASN A 213 -10.93 -6.65 -28.99
CA ASN A 213 -9.67 -7.15 -29.53
C ASN A 213 -8.54 -7.24 -28.49
N LEU A 214 -8.81 -6.89 -27.22
CA LEU A 214 -7.77 -6.84 -26.17
C LEU A 214 -7.05 -8.18 -26.01
N LEU A 215 -7.80 -9.29 -25.91
CA LEU A 215 -7.20 -10.61 -25.65
C LEU A 215 -6.50 -11.22 -26.88
N GLN A 216 -6.85 -10.78 -28.08
CA GLN A 216 -6.22 -11.19 -29.34
C GLN A 216 -4.96 -10.35 -29.62
N THR A 217 -4.81 -9.21 -28.96
CA THR A 217 -3.67 -8.33 -29.16
C THR A 217 -2.40 -8.95 -28.59
N PRO A 218 -1.27 -8.95 -29.34
CA PRO A 218 -0.01 -9.47 -28.84
C PRO A 218 0.44 -8.84 -27.52
N ARG A 219 0.89 -9.68 -26.59
CA ARG A 219 1.30 -9.29 -25.23
C ARG A 219 2.28 -8.11 -25.18
N ASN A 220 3.22 -8.03 -26.11
CA ASN A 220 4.18 -6.93 -26.18
C ASN A 220 3.51 -5.58 -26.49
N LYS A 221 2.51 -5.54 -27.37
CA LYS A 221 1.75 -4.31 -27.66
C LYS A 221 0.94 -3.87 -26.44
N LEU A 222 0.35 -4.81 -25.71
CA LEU A 222 -0.39 -4.52 -24.47
C LEU A 222 0.52 -3.97 -23.37
N VAL A 223 1.77 -4.45 -23.25
CA VAL A 223 2.78 -3.82 -22.37
C VAL A 223 3.06 -2.38 -22.81
N ASP A 224 3.14 -2.12 -24.11
CA ASP A 224 3.36 -0.76 -24.62
C ASP A 224 2.17 0.17 -24.29
N VAL A 225 0.92 -0.33 -24.33
CA VAL A 225 -0.26 0.41 -23.86
C VAL A 225 -0.14 0.80 -22.39
N ILE A 226 0.28 -0.12 -21.50
CA ILE A 226 0.55 0.20 -20.09
C ILE A 226 1.60 1.30 -19.97
N MET A 227 2.71 1.17 -20.71
CA MET A 227 3.80 2.15 -20.63
C MET A 227 3.38 3.54 -21.16
N GLN A 228 2.53 3.59 -22.18
CA GLN A 228 1.94 4.84 -22.68
C GLN A 228 0.95 5.46 -21.69
N ALA A 229 0.06 4.66 -21.10
CA ALA A 229 -0.88 5.12 -20.07
C ALA A 229 -0.15 5.69 -18.85
N LEU A 230 1.00 5.11 -18.49
CA LEU A 230 1.88 5.62 -17.43
C LEU A 230 2.82 6.72 -17.90
N GLN A 231 2.82 7.07 -19.19
CA GLN A 231 3.73 8.06 -19.78
C GLN A 231 5.21 7.78 -19.44
N LEU A 232 5.56 6.50 -19.32
CA LEU A 232 6.92 6.04 -19.05
C LEU A 232 7.69 5.76 -20.34
N CYS A 233 7.03 5.68 -21.50
CA CYS A 233 7.73 5.62 -22.79
C CYS A 233 8.49 6.92 -23.07
N SER A 234 9.74 6.83 -23.54
CA SER A 234 10.43 7.97 -24.14
C SER A 234 10.07 8.06 -25.62
N ASP A 235 9.71 9.25 -26.10
CA ASP A 235 9.46 9.54 -27.52
C ASP A 235 10.70 9.42 -28.42
N ASP A 236 11.85 9.04 -27.86
CA ASP A 236 13.09 8.85 -28.59
C ASP A 236 13.00 7.61 -29.49
N LYS A 237 12.51 7.85 -30.72
CA LYS A 237 12.43 6.91 -31.84
C LYS A 237 13.79 6.33 -32.28
N ASN A 238 14.91 6.71 -31.65
CA ASN A 238 16.26 6.53 -32.19
C ASN A 238 17.28 5.75 -31.34
N GLU A 239 16.94 5.13 -30.21
CA GLU A 239 17.88 4.24 -29.51
C GLU A 239 17.34 2.81 -29.37
N ASN A 240 18.17 1.84 -29.81
CA ASN A 240 17.95 0.40 -29.79
C ASN A 240 17.05 -0.11 -28.64
N LYS A 241 15.93 -0.72 -29.05
CA LYS A 241 14.92 -1.47 -28.26
C LYS A 241 15.47 -2.52 -27.27
N GLU A 242 16.76 -2.85 -27.31
CA GLU A 242 17.35 -3.96 -26.55
C GLU A 242 17.69 -3.63 -25.09
N ARG A 243 17.69 -2.36 -24.69
CA ARG A 243 17.97 -1.94 -23.30
C ARG A 243 16.79 -1.21 -22.66
N LYS A 244 15.60 -1.83 -22.71
CA LYS A 244 14.43 -1.54 -21.86
C LYS A 244 14.89 -1.42 -20.39
N TRP A 245 15.26 -0.22 -19.94
CA TRP A 245 15.80 0.28 -18.65
C TRP A 245 15.96 -0.66 -17.43
N GLY A 246 16.39 -1.90 -17.64
CA GLY A 246 16.28 -2.95 -16.62
C GLY A 246 14.86 -3.52 -16.43
N PHE A 247 13.86 -3.18 -17.25
CA PHE A 247 12.51 -3.75 -17.11
C PHE A 247 12.51 -5.28 -17.25
N ASN A 248 13.25 -5.79 -18.25
CA ASN A 248 13.36 -7.23 -18.48
C ASN A 248 14.28 -7.93 -17.44
N SER A 249 15.16 -7.16 -16.79
CA SER A 249 16.05 -7.66 -15.75
C SER A 249 15.36 -7.83 -14.39
N LEU A 250 14.18 -7.23 -14.21
CA LEU A 250 13.29 -7.46 -13.07
C LEU A 250 12.52 -8.79 -13.20
N PRO A 251 12.31 -9.53 -12.10
CA PRO A 251 11.35 -10.62 -12.03
C PRO A 251 9.99 -10.21 -12.59
N SER A 252 9.30 -11.13 -13.27
CA SER A 252 8.06 -10.80 -13.99
C SER A 252 6.97 -10.23 -13.08
N ASP A 253 6.86 -10.77 -11.88
CA ASP A 253 5.93 -10.42 -10.80
C ASP A 253 6.34 -9.14 -10.03
N TRP A 254 7.55 -8.61 -10.24
CA TRP A 254 8.02 -7.33 -9.66
C TRP A 254 7.77 -6.13 -10.57
N ARG A 255 7.42 -6.38 -11.84
CA ARG A 255 7.34 -5.34 -12.87
C ARG A 255 6.21 -4.35 -12.62
N ILE A 256 5.03 -4.80 -12.19
CA ILE A 256 3.91 -3.90 -11.85
C ILE A 256 4.28 -2.96 -10.71
N LEU A 257 4.91 -3.50 -9.65
CA LEU A 257 5.42 -2.69 -8.54
C LEU A 257 6.46 -1.67 -9.04
N ALA A 258 7.42 -2.10 -9.85
CA ALA A 258 8.47 -1.21 -10.34
C ALA A 258 7.93 -0.07 -11.23
N LEU A 259 6.95 -0.37 -12.10
CA LEU A 259 6.26 0.64 -12.91
C LEU A 259 5.47 1.61 -12.04
N SER A 260 4.78 1.10 -11.03
CA SER A 260 4.00 1.93 -10.09
C SER A 260 4.91 2.88 -9.32
N LEU A 261 6.05 2.39 -8.81
CA LEU A 261 7.05 3.22 -8.12
C LEU A 261 7.67 4.25 -9.07
N ALA A 262 7.97 3.87 -10.31
CA ALA A 262 8.55 4.77 -11.30
C ALA A 262 7.57 5.90 -11.67
N TYR A 263 6.30 5.56 -11.90
CA TYR A 263 5.22 6.51 -12.14
C TYR A 263 5.03 7.46 -10.95
N TRP A 264 4.90 6.91 -9.75
CA TRP A 264 4.74 7.67 -8.51
C TRP A 264 5.88 8.67 -8.27
N MET A 265 7.14 8.24 -8.46
CA MET A 265 8.30 9.12 -8.34
C MET A 265 8.33 10.25 -9.37
N ARG A 266 7.79 10.02 -10.57
CA ARG A 266 7.80 10.99 -11.67
C ARG A 266 6.67 12.01 -11.56
N TYR A 267 5.50 11.56 -11.12
CA TYR A 267 4.26 12.33 -11.21
C TYR A 267 3.66 12.74 -9.86
N SER A 268 4.29 12.37 -8.72
CA SER A 268 3.80 12.82 -7.42
C SER A 268 3.71 14.36 -7.37
N PRO A 269 2.53 14.90 -7.02
CA PRO A 269 2.29 16.33 -6.88
C PRO A 269 3.36 17.03 -6.04
N GLU A 270 3.73 18.24 -6.46
CA GLU A 270 4.61 19.15 -5.72
C GLU A 270 6.01 18.59 -5.39
N LYS A 271 6.43 17.46 -5.98
CA LYS A 271 7.71 16.77 -5.68
C LYS A 271 7.90 16.47 -4.18
N LYS A 272 6.80 16.21 -3.47
CA LYS A 272 6.82 15.83 -2.05
C LYS A 272 7.52 14.49 -1.84
N VAL A 273 7.30 13.57 -2.78
CA VAL A 273 7.99 12.29 -2.84
C VAL A 273 9.45 12.51 -3.23
N ASN A 274 10.34 11.95 -2.41
CA ASN A 274 11.78 12.09 -2.56
C ASN A 274 12.47 10.71 -2.49
N GLU A 275 13.80 10.69 -2.62
CA GLU A 275 14.60 9.46 -2.57
C GLU A 275 14.32 8.60 -1.33
N ARG A 276 14.04 9.20 -0.16
CA ARG A 276 13.77 8.45 1.08
C ARG A 276 12.46 7.68 1.01
N HIS A 277 11.44 8.24 0.36
CA HIS A 277 10.15 7.57 0.15
C HIS A 277 10.32 6.33 -0.74
N LEU A 278 11.07 6.46 -1.84
CA LEU A 278 11.40 5.33 -2.71
C LEU A 278 12.24 4.27 -2.00
N ILE A 279 13.24 4.71 -1.23
CA ILE A 279 14.08 3.82 -0.41
C ILE A 279 13.21 2.98 0.53
N ALA A 280 12.27 3.62 1.22
CA ALA A 280 11.35 2.95 2.12
C ALA A 280 10.40 1.97 1.40
N ALA A 281 9.90 2.33 0.22
CA ALA A 281 9.04 1.46 -0.59
C ALA A 281 9.80 0.24 -1.14
N CYS A 282 11.00 0.44 -1.69
CA CYS A 282 11.87 -0.66 -2.15
C CYS A 282 12.25 -1.60 -1.00
N PHE A 283 12.58 -1.03 0.16
CA PHE A 283 12.86 -1.81 1.37
C PHE A 283 11.67 -2.68 1.78
N THR A 284 10.48 -2.09 1.82
CA THR A 284 9.23 -2.79 2.17
C THR A 284 8.98 -3.97 1.24
N ALA A 285 9.15 -3.78 -0.08
CA ALA A 285 8.97 -4.84 -1.05
C ALA A 285 9.97 -5.99 -0.88
N VAL A 286 11.25 -5.68 -0.62
CA VAL A 286 12.28 -6.72 -0.38
C VAL A 286 12.01 -7.46 0.92
N VAL A 287 11.61 -6.76 1.99
CA VAL A 287 11.26 -7.41 3.26
C VAL A 287 10.13 -8.41 3.05
N LEU A 288 9.02 -7.99 2.44
CA LEU A 288 7.83 -8.82 2.30
C LEU A 288 8.01 -9.97 1.29
N ARG A 289 8.71 -9.75 0.17
CA ARG A 289 8.87 -10.76 -0.88
C ARG A 289 10.07 -11.67 -0.73
N VAL A 290 11.11 -11.22 -0.04
CA VAL A 290 12.37 -11.96 -0.01
C VAL A 290 12.66 -12.45 1.40
N ILE A 291 12.60 -11.53 2.37
CA ILE A 291 12.97 -11.86 3.75
C ILE A 291 11.85 -12.69 4.39
N ASP A 292 10.61 -12.24 4.30
CA ASP A 292 9.45 -12.93 4.88
C ASP A 292 9.21 -14.29 4.21
N GLU A 293 9.26 -14.36 2.88
CA GLU A 293 9.09 -15.64 2.15
C GLU A 293 10.17 -16.68 2.49
N ARG A 294 11.43 -16.27 2.67
CA ARG A 294 12.56 -17.21 2.92
C ARG A 294 12.80 -17.51 4.38
N ALA A 295 12.70 -16.51 5.25
CA ALA A 295 12.97 -16.66 6.69
C ALA A 295 11.70 -16.89 7.52
N GLY A 296 10.52 -16.70 6.92
CA GLY A 296 9.25 -16.60 7.62
C GLY A 296 9.06 -15.25 8.33
N PRO A 297 7.86 -15.03 8.92
CA PRO A 297 7.53 -13.76 9.57
C PRO A 297 8.54 -13.42 10.67
N PRO A 298 9.07 -12.19 10.68
CA PRO A 298 10.01 -11.73 11.71
C PRO A 298 9.44 -11.99 13.11
N GLY A 299 10.23 -12.69 13.93
CA GLY A 299 9.83 -13.10 15.28
C GLY A 299 9.18 -14.48 15.41
N LYS A 300 8.47 -15.00 14.39
CA LYS A 300 8.01 -16.41 14.40
C LYS A 300 9.19 -17.36 14.15
N SER A 301 10.05 -16.96 13.21
CA SER A 301 11.32 -17.63 12.93
C SER A 301 12.18 -17.76 14.18
N TYR A 302 12.28 -16.73 15.03
CA TYR A 302 13.06 -16.81 16.27
C TYR A 302 12.55 -17.86 17.25
N SER A 303 11.23 -18.09 17.37
CA SER A 303 10.71 -19.13 18.26
C SER A 303 11.03 -20.54 17.76
N ASN A 304 10.97 -20.76 16.44
CA ASN A 304 11.25 -22.04 15.81
C ASN A 304 12.75 -22.28 15.68
N ILE A 305 13.53 -21.29 15.28
CA ILE A 305 15.00 -21.31 15.27
C ILE A 305 15.55 -21.44 16.69
N ARG A 306 14.96 -20.80 17.71
CA ARG A 306 15.36 -21.02 19.12
C ARG A 306 15.03 -22.43 19.56
N LYS A 307 13.85 -22.97 19.19
CA LYS A 307 13.51 -24.38 19.44
C LYS A 307 14.48 -25.32 18.72
N GLU A 308 14.89 -25.00 17.50
CA GLU A 308 15.76 -25.82 16.66
C GLU A 308 17.23 -25.74 17.07
N LYS A 309 17.77 -24.55 17.38
CA LYS A 309 19.08 -24.39 18.03
C LYS A 309 19.11 -25.04 19.40
N LYS A 310 18.01 -24.98 20.16
CA LYS A 310 17.88 -25.70 21.44
C LYS A 310 17.90 -27.22 21.22
N ARG A 311 17.24 -27.73 20.17
CA ARG A 311 17.31 -29.14 19.75
C ARG A 311 18.74 -29.55 19.35
N GLN A 312 19.40 -28.78 18.47
CA GLN A 312 20.78 -29.02 18.06
C GLN A 312 21.76 -29.01 19.25
N TYR A 313 21.61 -28.06 20.18
CA TYR A 313 22.43 -28.03 21.39
C TYR A 313 22.18 -29.24 22.30
N THR A 314 20.91 -29.67 22.46
CA THR A 314 20.61 -30.90 23.21
C THR A 314 21.16 -32.14 22.52
N ASP A 315 21.16 -32.19 21.19
CA ASP A 315 21.71 -33.31 20.41
C ASP A 315 23.23 -33.36 20.52
N LEU A 316 23.93 -32.23 20.42
CA LEU A 316 25.38 -32.14 20.64
C LEU A 316 25.76 -32.58 22.07
N LYS A 317 25.02 -32.13 23.08
CA LYS A 317 25.27 -32.52 24.47
C LYS A 317 25.03 -34.01 24.71
N LYS A 318 24.05 -34.60 24.00
CA LYS A 318 23.80 -36.05 24.02
C LYS A 318 24.95 -36.81 23.34
N GLN A 319 25.45 -36.33 22.21
CA GLN A 319 26.62 -36.91 21.54
C GLN A 319 27.87 -36.85 22.40
N GLN A 320 28.13 -35.73 23.09
CA GLN A 320 29.26 -35.62 24.02
C GLN A 320 29.17 -36.60 25.18
N ARG A 321 27.99 -36.72 25.82
CA ARG A 321 27.77 -37.73 26.87
C ARG A 321 27.95 -39.15 26.37
N ASN A 322 27.44 -39.46 25.19
CA ASN A 322 27.62 -40.79 24.60
C ASN A 322 29.10 -41.08 24.34
N LYS A 323 29.86 -40.09 23.87
CA LYS A 323 31.30 -40.21 23.66
C LYS A 323 32.07 -40.41 24.98
N GLU A 324 31.73 -39.65 26.02
CA GLU A 324 32.31 -39.84 27.37
C GLU A 324 32.04 -41.25 27.91
N VAL A 325 30.82 -41.78 27.71
CA VAL A 325 30.47 -43.15 28.10
C VAL A 325 31.25 -44.18 27.29
N GLU A 326 31.39 -44.00 25.98
CA GLU A 326 32.22 -44.89 25.14
C GLU A 326 33.69 -44.87 25.54
N ASP A 327 34.24 -43.71 25.88
CA ASP A 327 35.62 -43.56 26.31
C ASP A 327 35.85 -44.19 27.69
N LEU A 328 34.87 -44.13 28.60
CA LEU A 328 34.88 -44.88 29.87
C LEU A 328 34.82 -46.39 29.66
N ILE A 329 33.97 -46.88 28.74
CA ILE A 329 33.90 -48.31 28.41
C ILE A 329 35.22 -48.78 27.76
N LYS A 330 35.86 -47.94 26.95
CA LYS A 330 37.17 -48.26 26.34
C LYS A 330 38.29 -48.26 27.38
N SER A 331 38.31 -47.33 28.33
CA SER A 331 39.32 -47.29 29.39
C SER A 331 39.19 -48.47 30.36
N GLU A 332 37.96 -48.91 30.64
CA GLU A 332 37.70 -50.11 31.45
C GLU A 332 38.15 -51.40 30.75
N LYS A 333 38.03 -51.46 29.41
CA LYS A 333 38.57 -52.57 28.59
C LYS A 333 40.08 -52.54 28.43
N GLN A 334 40.72 -51.37 28.47
CA GLN A 334 42.18 -51.22 28.34
C GLN A 334 42.93 -51.53 29.64
N HIS A 335 42.27 -51.63 30.79
CA HIS A 335 42.90 -52.06 32.05
C HIS A 335 43.15 -53.59 32.13
N SER A 336 43.00 -54.31 31.01
CA SER A 336 43.17 -55.76 30.94
C SER A 336 44.28 -56.23 29.97
N GLN A 337 45.15 -55.35 29.46
CA GLN A 337 46.28 -55.78 28.63
C GLN A 337 47.63 -55.14 29.05
N PRO A 338 48.72 -55.93 29.05
CA PRO A 338 50.05 -55.45 29.40
C PRO A 338 50.62 -54.53 28.31
N VAL A 339 51.19 -53.42 28.74
CA VAL A 339 51.78 -52.35 27.93
C VAL A 339 53.11 -52.84 27.32
N THR A 340 53.26 -52.73 26.01
CA THR A 340 54.57 -52.68 25.34
C THR A 340 54.78 -51.29 24.74
N HIS A 341 55.99 -50.78 24.98
CA HIS A 341 56.55 -49.53 24.49
C HIS A 341 56.74 -49.61 22.96
N ASP A 342 56.24 -48.63 22.20
CA ASP A 342 57.03 -47.88 21.22
C ASP A 342 56.22 -46.86 20.41
N ASP A 343 56.92 -45.74 20.16
CA ASP A 343 56.83 -44.79 19.05
C ASP A 343 55.84 -43.61 19.03
N PHE A 344 56.44 -42.49 19.45
CA PHE A 344 56.21 -41.10 19.05
C PHE A 344 56.65 -40.84 17.59
N ASN A 345 55.82 -40.11 16.84
CA ASN A 345 56.14 -39.06 15.83
C ASN A 345 55.39 -39.20 14.51
N THR A 346 54.89 -38.05 14.01
CA THR A 346 54.74 -37.62 12.60
C THR A 346 53.38 -36.95 12.34
N ILE A 347 53.20 -35.69 12.76
CA ILE A 347 52.30 -34.73 12.07
C ILE A 347 52.93 -33.33 12.17
N GLN A 348 53.81 -32.98 11.23
CA GLN A 348 54.15 -31.58 10.95
C GLN A 348 54.75 -31.44 9.53
N SER A 349 53.89 -31.38 8.51
CA SER A 349 54.18 -30.76 7.21
C SER A 349 52.98 -30.93 6.28
N LYS A 350 52.29 -29.82 5.97
CA LYS A 350 51.62 -29.53 4.68
C LYS A 350 50.75 -28.29 4.80
N TYR A 351 51.36 -27.12 4.70
CA TYR A 351 50.72 -25.89 4.22
C TYR A 351 51.82 -24.98 3.70
N GLU A 352 52.02 -24.97 2.38
CA GLU A 352 52.53 -23.83 1.60
C GLU A 352 52.62 -24.28 0.13
N GLU A 353 51.71 -23.76 -0.68
CA GLU A 353 51.90 -23.32 -2.07
C GLU A 353 50.52 -23.12 -2.70
N VAL A 354 50.23 -21.88 -3.12
CA VAL A 354 49.64 -21.48 -4.41
C VAL A 354 49.11 -20.06 -4.25
N GLU A 355 49.89 -19.06 -4.68
CA GLU A 355 49.39 -17.78 -5.18
C GLU A 355 50.31 -17.35 -6.32
N ASP A 356 49.83 -17.44 -7.56
CA ASP A 356 50.04 -16.40 -8.57
C ASP A 356 49.04 -16.59 -9.72
N VAL A 357 47.97 -15.78 -9.76
CA VAL A 357 47.13 -15.61 -10.95
C VAL A 357 46.84 -14.13 -11.15
N SER A 358 47.29 -13.67 -12.30
CA SER A 358 47.27 -12.30 -12.79
C SER A 358 45.87 -11.75 -13.07
N GLU A 359 45.62 -10.53 -12.61
CA GLU A 359 44.37 -9.78 -12.81
C GLU A 359 44.20 -9.32 -14.27
N VAL A 360 43.28 -9.97 -14.99
CA VAL A 360 42.68 -9.42 -16.21
C VAL A 360 41.49 -8.53 -15.79
N LYS A 361 41.57 -7.22 -16.09
CA LYS A 361 40.47 -6.26 -15.87
C LYS A 361 39.33 -6.50 -16.85
N GLU A 362 38.55 -7.57 -16.65
CA GLU A 362 37.25 -7.71 -17.28
C GLU A 362 36.30 -6.62 -16.75
N LYS A 363 35.59 -5.96 -17.67
CA LYS A 363 34.49 -5.06 -17.31
C LYS A 363 33.41 -5.89 -16.64
N SER A 364 33.44 -5.98 -15.31
CA SER A 364 32.47 -6.73 -14.52
C SER A 364 31.04 -6.27 -14.88
N VAL A 365 30.29 -7.16 -15.52
CA VAL A 365 28.89 -6.93 -15.82
C VAL A 365 28.16 -6.90 -14.48
N LYS A 366 27.58 -5.75 -14.13
CA LYS A 366 26.80 -5.63 -12.88
C LYS A 366 25.65 -6.65 -12.91
N PRO A 367 25.45 -7.42 -11.82
CA PRO A 367 24.40 -8.43 -11.78
C PRO A 367 23.01 -7.78 -11.82
N SER A 368 22.08 -8.40 -12.55
CA SER A 368 20.67 -8.02 -12.58
C SER A 368 19.94 -8.35 -11.26
N VAL A 369 18.78 -7.73 -11.03
CA VAL A 369 17.90 -8.04 -9.90
C VAL A 369 17.57 -9.54 -9.84
N LYS A 370 17.28 -10.18 -10.97
CA LYS A 370 17.06 -11.65 -11.04
C LYS A 370 18.26 -12.45 -10.57
N GLN A 371 19.47 -12.11 -11.04
CA GLN A 371 20.71 -12.80 -10.63
C GLN A 371 21.01 -12.57 -9.14
N LEU A 372 20.74 -11.35 -8.64
CA LEU A 372 20.88 -11.04 -7.22
C LEU A 372 19.90 -11.87 -6.40
N LEU A 373 18.62 -11.96 -6.76
CA LEU A 373 17.63 -12.80 -6.08
C LEU A 373 18.06 -14.28 -5.97
N SER A 374 18.64 -14.85 -7.01
CA SER A 374 19.17 -16.22 -6.96
C SER A 374 20.38 -16.39 -6.03
N SER A 375 21.13 -15.32 -5.76
CA SER A 375 22.35 -15.37 -4.93
C SER A 375 22.15 -14.87 -3.49
N ILE A 376 20.92 -14.54 -3.09
CA ILE A 376 20.63 -14.10 -1.72
C ILE A 376 20.83 -15.24 -0.73
N SER A 377 21.71 -15.00 0.25
CA SER A 377 22.00 -15.93 1.33
C SER A 377 20.78 -16.09 2.24
N LEU A 378 20.36 -17.34 2.48
CA LEU A 378 19.37 -17.63 3.52
C LEU A 378 19.85 -17.14 4.90
N GLY A 379 21.16 -17.20 5.15
CA GLY A 379 21.78 -16.66 6.37
C GLY A 379 21.54 -15.16 6.53
N ASP A 380 21.67 -14.37 5.46
CA ASP A 380 21.39 -12.93 5.47
C ASP A 380 19.91 -12.68 5.77
N CYS A 381 18.98 -13.39 5.12
CA CYS A 381 17.55 -13.27 5.38
C CYS A 381 17.20 -13.59 6.85
N ILE A 382 17.72 -14.69 7.39
CA ILE A 382 17.49 -15.09 8.79
C ILE A 382 18.09 -14.08 9.75
N ALA A 383 19.33 -13.63 9.50
CA ALA A 383 20.00 -12.68 10.38
C ALA A 383 19.25 -11.34 10.40
N VAL A 384 18.79 -10.83 9.24
CA VAL A 384 18.02 -9.60 9.15
C VAL A 384 16.62 -9.76 9.73
N SER A 385 15.91 -10.86 9.45
CA SER A 385 14.60 -11.18 10.04
C SER A 385 14.63 -11.19 11.57
N ASN A 386 15.77 -11.56 12.15
CA ASN A 386 15.98 -11.58 13.59
C ASN A 386 16.67 -10.32 14.13
N SER A 387 16.99 -9.34 13.29
CA SER A 387 17.66 -8.12 13.74
C SER A 387 16.68 -7.26 14.53
N GLU A 388 17.15 -6.66 15.63
CA GLU A 388 16.34 -5.66 16.36
C GLU A 388 15.94 -4.51 15.44
N GLY A 389 16.75 -4.19 14.43
CA GLY A 389 16.48 -3.17 13.42
C GLY A 389 15.19 -3.43 12.64
N LEU A 390 15.02 -4.63 12.06
CA LEU A 390 13.82 -4.97 11.30
C LEU A 390 12.64 -5.30 12.23
N ILE A 391 12.88 -6.05 13.31
CA ILE A 391 11.86 -6.38 14.30
C ILE A 391 11.22 -5.10 14.87
N SER A 392 12.00 -4.08 15.18
CA SER A 392 11.46 -2.81 15.67
C SER A 392 10.71 -2.01 14.61
N GLN A 393 10.94 -2.24 13.31
CA GLN A 393 10.13 -1.62 12.24
C GLN A 393 8.77 -2.29 12.11
N MET A 394 8.70 -3.61 12.34
CA MET A 394 7.45 -4.36 12.33
C MET A 394 6.68 -4.22 13.65
N ARG A 395 7.37 -4.25 14.79
CA ARG A 395 6.78 -4.17 16.14
C ARG A 395 6.43 -2.77 16.63
N GLN A 396 6.85 -1.72 15.94
CA GLN A 396 6.35 -0.37 16.23
C GLN A 396 4.81 -0.26 16.10
N ILE A 397 4.17 -1.32 15.58
CA ILE A 397 2.72 -1.54 15.53
C ILE A 397 2.15 -2.14 16.83
N ASP A 398 2.89 -2.99 17.55
CA ASP A 398 2.32 -3.82 18.65
C ASP A 398 2.52 -3.25 20.06
N ALA A 399 3.51 -2.37 20.28
CA ALA A 399 3.72 -1.72 21.59
C ALA A 399 2.74 -0.55 21.86
N GLY A 400 1.58 -0.55 21.19
CA GLY A 400 0.52 0.44 21.31
C GLY A 400 0.77 1.69 20.45
N PRO A 401 0.27 1.75 19.20
CA PRO A 401 0.26 2.96 18.39
C PRO A 401 -0.42 4.11 19.15
N LYS A 402 -1.48 3.79 19.92
CA LYS A 402 -2.18 4.71 20.82
C LYS A 402 -1.25 5.36 21.85
N ARG A 403 -0.34 4.63 22.50
CA ARG A 403 0.54 5.25 23.51
C ARG A 403 1.61 6.13 22.88
N ARG A 404 2.30 5.72 21.81
CA ARG A 404 3.42 6.54 21.28
C ARG A 404 3.00 7.69 20.37
N LEU A 405 1.96 7.54 19.54
CA LEU A 405 1.47 8.63 18.71
C LEU A 405 0.72 9.67 19.56
N ALA A 406 -0.07 9.24 20.56
CA ALA A 406 -0.67 10.18 21.51
C ALA A 406 0.39 10.88 22.39
N LEU A 407 1.49 10.20 22.76
CA LEU A 407 2.57 10.82 23.54
C LEU A 407 3.50 11.71 22.71
N ARG A 408 3.56 11.56 21.38
CA ARG A 408 4.39 12.39 20.48
C ARG A 408 3.70 12.65 19.13
N PRO A 409 2.64 13.49 19.11
CA PRO A 409 1.93 13.85 17.89
C PRO A 409 2.85 14.42 16.80
N SER A 410 3.89 15.17 17.21
CA SER A 410 4.90 15.76 16.32
C SER A 410 5.75 14.76 15.54
N SER A 411 5.71 13.47 15.89
CA SER A 411 6.42 12.41 15.14
C SER A 411 5.60 11.83 13.99
N PHE A 412 4.30 12.13 13.94
CA PHE A 412 3.43 11.78 12.84
C PHE A 412 3.56 12.80 11.72
N SER A 413 3.82 12.32 10.50
CA SER A 413 3.92 13.16 9.31
C SER A 413 2.76 12.84 8.39
N GLY A 414 1.71 13.68 8.43
CA GLY A 414 0.58 13.61 7.51
C GLY A 414 1.05 13.59 6.05
N SER A 415 2.04 14.40 5.71
CA SER A 415 2.63 14.43 4.36
C SER A 415 3.30 13.12 3.93
N THR A 416 3.97 12.41 4.84
CA THR A 416 4.53 11.08 4.53
C THR A 416 3.43 10.05 4.32
N VAL A 417 2.39 10.08 5.15
CA VAL A 417 1.24 9.17 5.02
C VAL A 417 0.50 9.42 3.70
N HIS A 418 0.26 10.69 3.39
CA HIS A 418 -0.32 11.13 2.12
C HIS A 418 0.47 10.62 0.91
N ALA A 419 1.79 10.78 0.94
CA ALA A 419 2.66 10.27 -0.13
C ALA A 419 2.55 8.75 -0.32
N PHE A 420 2.40 7.97 0.76
CA PHE A 420 2.18 6.53 0.64
C PHE A 420 0.75 6.16 0.22
N ALA A 421 -0.26 6.96 0.57
CA ALA A 421 -1.62 6.81 0.05
C ALA A 421 -1.65 7.02 -1.47
N GLU A 422 -0.93 8.02 -1.99
CA GLU A 422 -0.72 8.20 -3.43
C GLU A 422 -0.15 6.93 -4.09
N LEU A 423 0.91 6.34 -3.50
CA LEU A 423 1.49 5.10 -4.02
C LEU A 423 0.50 3.93 -4.00
N GLN A 424 -0.32 3.81 -2.94
CA GLN A 424 -1.37 2.79 -2.87
C GLN A 424 -2.40 2.97 -3.99
N SER A 425 -2.81 4.20 -4.26
CA SER A 425 -3.72 4.50 -5.38
C SER A 425 -3.07 4.16 -6.72
N VAL A 426 -1.81 4.52 -6.96
CA VAL A 426 -1.09 4.15 -8.18
C VAL A 426 -1.03 2.62 -8.34
N LEU A 427 -0.61 1.90 -7.30
CA LEU A 427 -0.52 0.43 -7.33
C LEU A 427 -1.85 -0.23 -7.67
N LEU A 428 -2.95 0.26 -7.10
CA LEU A 428 -4.30 -0.23 -7.38
C LEU A 428 -4.65 -0.03 -8.86
N HIS A 429 -4.54 1.19 -9.38
CA HIS A 429 -4.99 1.50 -10.74
C HIS A 429 -4.06 0.91 -11.82
N VAL A 430 -2.74 0.80 -11.58
CA VAL A 430 -1.84 0.08 -12.47
C VAL A 430 -2.20 -1.40 -12.52
N THR A 431 -2.56 -1.99 -11.37
CA THR A 431 -3.01 -3.39 -11.31
C THR A 431 -4.32 -3.58 -12.06
N HIS A 432 -5.30 -2.69 -11.88
CA HIS A 432 -6.56 -2.70 -12.62
C HIS A 432 -6.32 -2.58 -14.14
N LEU A 433 -5.48 -1.65 -14.57
CA LEU A 433 -5.12 -1.51 -15.98
C LEU A 433 -4.48 -2.80 -16.55
N ASN A 434 -3.58 -3.42 -15.79
CA ASN A 434 -2.97 -4.69 -16.20
C ASN A 434 -4.01 -5.82 -16.29
N LEU A 435 -4.95 -5.91 -15.34
CA LEU A 435 -6.04 -6.89 -15.35
C LEU A 435 -6.97 -6.73 -16.56
N LEU A 436 -7.35 -5.48 -16.86
CA LEU A 436 -8.19 -5.13 -18.01
C LEU A 436 -7.56 -5.59 -19.33
N LEU A 437 -6.25 -5.39 -19.47
CA LEU A 437 -5.49 -5.76 -20.65
C LEU A 437 -5.15 -7.27 -20.73
N GLY A 438 -5.72 -8.12 -19.88
CA GLY A 438 -5.46 -9.56 -19.91
C GLY A 438 -4.11 -9.96 -19.29
N GLU A 439 -3.63 -9.19 -18.31
CA GLU A 439 -2.38 -9.44 -17.56
C GLU A 439 -1.12 -9.60 -18.42
N PRO A 440 -0.83 -8.64 -19.33
CA PRO A 440 0.36 -8.70 -20.16
C PRO A 440 1.65 -8.59 -19.33
N ILE A 441 1.58 -8.11 -18.09
CA ILE A 441 2.64 -8.20 -17.09
C ILE A 441 2.16 -9.16 -16.00
N ALA A 442 3.04 -10.02 -15.49
CA ALA A 442 2.65 -10.97 -14.46
C ALA A 442 2.11 -10.22 -13.22
N PRO A 443 1.00 -10.67 -12.63
CA PRO A 443 0.39 -9.99 -11.50
C PRO A 443 1.36 -9.92 -10.32
N SER A 444 1.27 -8.82 -9.57
CA SER A 444 2.12 -8.52 -8.43
C SER A 444 1.24 -8.52 -7.19
N PRO A 445 1.20 -9.61 -6.39
CA PRO A 445 0.32 -9.68 -5.24
C PRO A 445 0.56 -8.51 -4.28
N LEU A 446 -0.43 -7.63 -4.13
CA LEU A 446 -0.26 -6.36 -3.39
C LEU A 446 0.16 -6.60 -1.94
N HIS A 447 -0.43 -7.60 -1.28
CA HIS A 447 -0.14 -7.95 0.11
C HIS A 447 1.31 -8.39 0.34
N SER A 448 1.99 -8.96 -0.66
CA SER A 448 3.41 -9.30 -0.58
C SER A 448 4.32 -8.17 -1.06
N SER A 449 3.78 -7.11 -1.66
CA SER A 449 4.57 -6.06 -2.31
C SER A 449 4.72 -4.82 -1.46
N PHE A 450 3.69 -4.48 -0.67
CA PHE A 450 3.61 -3.21 0.01
C PHE A 450 2.85 -3.29 1.33
N SER A 451 3.38 -2.63 2.35
CA SER A 451 2.71 -2.36 3.62
C SER A 451 2.95 -0.90 3.96
N GLY A 452 1.89 -0.09 3.97
CA GLY A 452 1.99 1.35 4.24
C GLY A 452 2.61 1.64 5.60
N THR A 453 2.33 0.82 6.60
CA THR A 453 2.91 0.96 7.94
C THR A 453 4.41 0.64 7.96
N LEU A 454 4.83 -0.43 7.29
CA LEU A 454 6.26 -0.76 7.18
C LEU A 454 7.02 0.32 6.40
N ALA A 455 6.43 0.82 5.31
CA ALA A 455 7.00 1.89 4.51
C ALA A 455 7.13 3.20 5.30
N TYR A 456 6.11 3.58 6.07
CA TYR A 456 6.15 4.74 6.96
C TYR A 456 7.28 4.62 7.99
N ASN A 457 7.38 3.47 8.67
CA ASN A 457 8.41 3.24 9.69
C ASN A 457 9.83 3.24 9.09
N ALA A 458 9.99 2.67 7.90
CA ALA A 458 11.25 2.73 7.16
C ALA A 458 11.59 4.18 6.78
N HIS A 459 10.64 4.94 6.25
CA HIS A 459 10.84 6.35 5.89
C HIS A 459 11.26 7.19 7.10
N TYR A 460 10.52 7.10 8.21
CA TYR A 460 10.80 7.83 9.44
C TYR A 460 12.24 7.60 9.95
N ARG A 461 12.75 6.37 9.85
CA ARG A 461 14.13 6.03 10.24
C ARG A 461 15.19 6.62 9.34
N THR A 462 14.90 6.75 8.04
CA THR A 462 15.79 7.43 7.11
C THR A 462 15.76 8.95 7.28
N HIS A 463 14.66 9.50 7.80
CA HIS A 463 14.46 10.94 7.92
C HIS A 463 15.40 11.57 8.95
N ASN A 464 15.51 10.94 10.13
CA ASN A 464 16.25 11.44 11.28
C ASN A 464 17.79 11.31 11.17
N ARG A 465 18.31 10.81 10.04
CA ARG A 465 19.75 10.60 9.84
C ARG A 465 20.27 11.52 8.74
N SER A 466 21.05 12.51 9.16
CA SER A 466 21.73 13.47 8.29
C SER A 466 22.83 12.78 7.46
N THR A 467 22.80 12.95 6.13
CA THR A 467 23.94 12.70 5.22
C THR A 467 24.56 11.30 5.23
N ALA A 468 23.77 10.24 5.40
CA ALA A 468 24.24 8.88 5.19
C ALA A 468 24.25 8.52 3.69
N SER A 469 25.26 7.78 3.23
CA SER A 469 25.23 7.17 1.88
C SER A 469 24.06 6.19 1.76
N ARG A 470 23.56 5.91 0.55
CA ARG A 470 22.48 4.91 0.34
C ARG A 470 22.81 3.55 0.97
N LYS A 471 24.04 3.08 0.79
CA LYS A 471 24.54 1.84 1.41
C LYS A 471 24.39 1.88 2.94
N GLN A 472 24.69 3.02 3.57
CA GLN A 472 24.50 3.19 4.99
C GLN A 472 23.01 3.25 5.38
N LEU A 473 22.15 3.83 4.54
CA LEU A 473 20.69 3.79 4.74
C LEU A 473 20.17 2.35 4.71
N TRP A 474 20.60 1.53 3.75
CA TRP A 474 20.24 0.10 3.69
C TRP A 474 20.66 -0.65 4.94
N ARG A 475 21.92 -0.50 5.36
CA ARG A 475 22.42 -1.12 6.60
C ARG A 475 21.63 -0.69 7.83
N ASN A 476 21.28 0.58 7.91
CA ASN A 476 20.50 1.10 9.03
C ASN A 476 19.07 0.50 9.06
N LEU A 477 18.46 0.31 7.89
CA LEU A 477 17.15 -0.32 7.77
C LEU A 477 17.19 -1.83 8.05
N LEU A 478 18.22 -2.52 7.57
CA LEU A 478 18.43 -3.96 7.80
C LEU A 478 18.86 -4.25 9.26
N GLY A 479 19.45 -3.28 9.94
CA GLY A 479 19.93 -3.37 11.33
C GLY A 479 21.28 -4.07 11.48
N ILE A 480 21.69 -4.85 10.49
CA ILE A 480 22.97 -5.56 10.41
C ILE A 480 23.52 -5.50 8.98
N PRO A 481 24.84 -5.68 8.77
CA PRO A 481 25.40 -5.85 7.44
C PRO A 481 24.84 -7.11 6.78
N ALA A 482 24.29 -6.98 5.56
CA ALA A 482 23.78 -8.09 4.77
C ALA A 482 24.06 -7.82 3.28
N PRO A 483 25.29 -8.10 2.81
CA PRO A 483 25.75 -7.66 1.49
C PRO A 483 24.86 -8.12 0.33
N SER A 484 24.29 -9.32 0.40
CA SER A 484 23.43 -9.84 -0.67
C SER A 484 22.11 -9.07 -0.76
N LEU A 485 21.52 -8.70 0.38
CA LEU A 485 20.30 -7.88 0.48
C LEU A 485 20.57 -6.41 0.16
N GLU A 486 21.70 -5.85 0.61
CA GLU A 486 22.14 -4.50 0.26
C GLU A 486 22.30 -4.35 -1.26
N GLY A 487 22.91 -5.34 -1.92
CA GLY A 487 23.07 -5.38 -3.38
C GLY A 487 21.72 -5.44 -4.11
N LEU A 488 20.80 -6.30 -3.65
CA LEU A 488 19.45 -6.37 -4.20
C LEU A 488 18.71 -5.03 -4.09
N LEU A 489 18.70 -4.43 -2.89
CA LEU A 489 18.01 -3.17 -2.62
C LEU A 489 18.53 -2.05 -3.52
N GLU A 490 19.86 -1.94 -3.64
CA GLU A 490 20.50 -0.94 -4.48
C GLU A 490 20.14 -1.13 -5.96
N GLU A 491 20.23 -2.35 -6.49
CA GLU A 491 19.92 -2.59 -7.91
C GLU A 491 18.42 -2.45 -8.20
N PHE A 492 17.53 -2.88 -7.31
CA PHE A 492 16.09 -2.68 -7.47
C PHE A 492 15.74 -1.18 -7.47
N TYR A 493 16.28 -0.42 -6.52
CA TYR A 493 16.15 1.03 -6.47
C TYR A 493 16.64 1.69 -7.77
N LEU A 494 17.83 1.34 -8.26
CA LEU A 494 18.38 1.89 -9.49
C LEU A 494 17.53 1.51 -10.72
N CYS A 495 16.99 0.29 -10.78
CA CYS A 495 16.04 -0.11 -11.82
C CYS A 495 14.81 0.79 -11.83
N VAL A 496 14.23 1.12 -10.67
CA VAL A 496 13.08 2.04 -10.59
C VAL A 496 13.46 3.44 -11.07
N LEU A 497 14.62 3.98 -10.67
CA LEU A 497 15.06 5.30 -11.14
C LEU A 497 15.24 5.32 -12.67
N ARG A 498 15.80 4.25 -13.24
CA ARG A 498 15.99 4.12 -14.70
C ARG A 498 14.66 4.04 -15.43
N LEU A 499 13.65 3.39 -14.84
CA LEU A 499 12.28 3.39 -15.39
C LEU A 499 11.63 4.78 -15.33
N ALA A 500 11.85 5.52 -14.24
CA ALA A 500 11.23 6.84 -14.06
C ALA A 500 11.84 7.92 -14.99
N TRP A 501 13.16 7.94 -15.14
CA TRP A 501 13.87 9.03 -15.84
C TRP A 501 14.82 8.58 -16.95
N GLY A 502 14.87 7.29 -17.30
CA GLY A 502 15.76 6.77 -18.33
C GLY A 502 17.23 6.72 -17.89
N LYS A 503 18.11 7.46 -18.58
CA LYS A 503 19.54 7.52 -18.24
C LYS A 503 19.74 8.29 -16.93
N VAL A 504 19.88 7.55 -15.83
CA VAL A 504 20.31 8.11 -14.54
C VAL A 504 21.80 8.44 -14.64
N GLU A 505 22.14 9.61 -15.19
CA GLU A 505 23.49 10.13 -15.02
C GLU A 505 23.71 10.44 -13.54
N ASP A 506 24.82 9.95 -12.96
CA ASP A 506 25.25 10.26 -11.58
C ASP A 506 25.32 11.78 -11.28
N LYS A 507 25.19 12.63 -12.31
CA LYS A 507 25.12 14.08 -12.21
C LYS A 507 23.87 14.61 -11.49
N MET A 508 22.73 13.91 -11.52
CA MET A 508 21.56 14.32 -10.73
C MET A 508 21.81 14.28 -9.21
N ILE A 509 22.85 13.56 -8.76
CA ILE A 509 23.22 13.41 -7.33
C ILE A 509 24.17 14.53 -6.86
N LYS A 510 24.81 15.27 -7.77
CA LYS A 510 25.63 16.44 -7.40
C LYS A 510 24.70 17.62 -7.16
N LYS A 511 24.17 17.71 -5.93
CA LYS A 511 23.48 18.90 -5.40
C LYS A 511 24.14 20.15 -5.97
N LYS A 512 23.36 20.98 -6.67
CA LYS A 512 23.75 22.35 -7.02
C LYS A 512 24.36 22.95 -5.77
N LYS A 513 25.69 23.13 -5.75
CA LYS A 513 26.36 23.89 -4.69
C LYS A 513 25.64 25.23 -4.69
N ARG A 514 24.84 25.47 -3.66
CA ARG A 514 24.30 26.80 -3.36
C ARG A 514 25.53 27.70 -3.29
N VAL A 515 25.80 28.44 -4.35
CA VAL A 515 26.73 29.56 -4.32
C VAL A 515 26.15 30.44 -3.22
N LYS A 516 26.83 30.49 -2.06
CA LYS A 516 26.49 31.43 -1.00
C LYS A 516 26.69 32.81 -1.60
N LYS A 517 25.63 33.38 -2.18
CA LYS A 517 25.61 34.79 -2.54
C LYS A 517 25.65 35.52 -1.21
N LYS A 518 26.83 36.05 -0.88
CA LYS A 518 27.09 36.89 0.29
C LYS A 518 26.26 38.16 0.08
N VAL A 519 25.01 38.15 0.56
CA VAL A 519 24.16 39.33 0.55
C VAL A 519 24.74 40.27 1.59
N ARG A 520 25.40 41.32 1.09
CA ARG A 520 25.92 42.43 1.87
C ARG A 520 24.72 43.31 2.22
N ASN A 521 24.42 43.43 3.51
CA ASN A 521 23.45 44.37 4.05
C ASN A 521 23.69 45.77 3.48
N LYS A 522 22.64 46.37 2.93
CA LYS A 522 22.46 47.82 2.91
C LYS A 522 21.04 48.11 3.41
N MET A 523 21.00 48.77 4.56
CA MET A 523 19.81 49.43 5.10
C MET A 523 19.38 50.54 4.14
N ALA A 524 18.08 50.64 3.89
CA ALA A 524 17.40 51.90 3.59
C ALA A 524 15.92 51.75 3.92
N ASP A 525 15.46 52.69 4.74
CA ASP A 525 14.09 53.08 5.07
C ASP A 525 13.03 52.83 3.99
N ALA A 526 11.88 52.30 4.42
CA ALA A 526 10.57 52.76 4.00
C ALA A 526 9.51 52.15 4.93
N SER A 527 8.97 53.01 5.81
CA SER A 527 7.75 52.82 6.58
C SER A 527 6.53 52.63 5.67
N ALA A 528 5.78 51.55 5.86
CA ALA A 528 4.40 51.41 5.41
C ALA A 528 3.57 50.67 6.48
N PRO A 529 2.28 50.99 6.66
CA PRO A 529 1.50 50.56 7.81
C PRO A 529 1.14 49.08 7.71
N ARG A 530 1.23 48.39 8.84
CA ARG A 530 0.86 46.99 8.99
C ARG A 530 -0.59 46.94 9.43
N GLU A 531 -1.50 46.60 8.52
CA GLU A 531 -2.85 46.19 8.88
C GLU A 531 -2.77 44.89 9.69
N SER A 532 -3.25 44.95 10.93
CA SER A 532 -3.42 43.81 11.81
C SER A 532 -4.68 43.07 11.38
N TYR A 533 -4.53 41.91 10.74
CA TYR A 533 -5.59 40.92 10.69
C TYR A 533 -5.65 40.23 12.05
N THR A 534 -6.73 40.48 12.79
CA THR A 534 -7.18 39.62 13.88
C THR A 534 -7.78 38.38 13.23
N GLU A 535 -7.08 37.25 13.32
CA GLU A 535 -7.67 35.94 13.06
C GLU A 535 -8.63 35.62 14.22
N ASP A 536 -9.92 35.80 13.99
CA ASP A 536 -10.96 35.20 14.82
C ASP A 536 -10.93 33.69 14.60
N SER A 537 -10.17 33.02 15.48
CA SER A 537 -10.16 31.57 15.64
C SER A 537 -11.51 31.13 16.24
N GLU A 538 -12.53 31.00 15.40
CA GLU A 538 -13.73 30.25 15.77
C GLU A 538 -13.34 28.79 16.05
N ASN A 539 -13.68 28.34 17.26
CA ASN A 539 -13.52 26.97 17.73
C ASN A 539 -14.24 25.98 16.81
N GLN A 540 -13.56 25.45 15.79
CA GLN A 540 -14.01 24.24 15.10
C GLN A 540 -13.95 23.07 16.08
N LYS A 541 -15.11 22.69 16.63
CA LYS A 541 -15.28 21.44 17.36
C LYS A 541 -14.94 20.28 16.43
N ILE A 542 -13.74 19.73 16.60
CA ILE A 542 -13.27 18.53 15.89
C ILE A 542 -14.21 17.38 16.26
N TYR A 543 -14.96 16.88 15.28
CA TYR A 543 -15.90 15.77 15.46
C TYR A 543 -15.15 14.49 15.86
N TYR A 544 -15.45 14.00 17.07
CA TYR A 544 -14.93 12.75 17.60
C TYR A 544 -16.00 11.67 17.50
N ASP A 545 -15.74 10.66 16.67
CA ASP A 545 -16.56 9.46 16.61
C ASP A 545 -15.98 8.40 17.57
N PRO A 546 -16.66 8.09 18.70
CA PRO A 546 -16.20 7.10 19.67
C PRO A 546 -16.22 5.66 19.13
N GLY A 547 -17.02 5.36 18.10
CA GLY A 547 -17.06 4.05 17.46
C GLY A 547 -15.91 3.83 16.46
N ASN A 548 -15.36 4.91 15.93
CA ASN A 548 -14.25 4.85 14.99
C ASN A 548 -12.90 5.02 15.71
N LYS A 549 -12.17 3.92 15.90
CA LYS A 549 -10.82 3.92 16.53
C LYS A 549 -9.78 4.82 15.85
N TYR A 550 -10.05 5.33 14.64
CA TYR A 550 -9.19 6.24 13.88
C TYR A 550 -9.57 7.73 14.02
N SER A 551 -10.70 8.07 14.66
CA SER A 551 -11.16 9.46 14.87
C SER A 551 -10.15 10.32 15.62
N ILE A 552 -9.30 9.71 16.44
CA ILE A 552 -8.20 10.36 17.16
C ILE A 552 -7.14 11.00 16.23
N LEU A 553 -7.03 10.54 14.98
CA LEU A 553 -6.08 11.11 14.03
C LEU A 553 -6.50 12.52 13.58
N ASN A 554 -7.80 12.84 13.63
CA ASN A 554 -8.32 14.17 13.30
C ASN A 554 -8.03 15.21 14.40
N GLN A 555 -7.66 14.76 15.62
CA GLN A 555 -7.26 15.65 16.72
C GLN A 555 -5.78 16.08 16.65
N ILE A 556 -5.00 15.53 15.71
CA ILE A 556 -3.56 15.73 15.58
C ILE A 556 -3.21 16.65 14.38
N GLY A 557 -4.21 17.05 13.59
CA GLY A 557 -4.07 17.87 12.37
C GLY A 557 -3.94 19.36 12.62
#